data_AF-A0A3A8JSH1-F1
#
_entry.id   AF-A0A3A8JSH1-F1
#
_cell.length_a   1.000
_cell.length_b   1.000
_cell.length_c   1.000
_cell.angle_alpha   90.00
_cell.angle_beta   90.00
_cell.angle_gamma   90.00
#
_symmetry.space_group_name_H-M   'P 1'
#
loop_
_entity.id
_entity.type
_entity.pdbx_description
1 polymer ?
#
loop_
_entity_poly.entity_id
_entity_poly.type
_entity_poly.pdbx_seq_one_letter_code
_entity_poly.pdbx_strand_id
1 'polypeptide(L)'
;GAGMSDAPKHHVLPQEHREWFEQRGFKGDMDIDQFCIRLEQAHHEAIHGGGNWKLGRTWPGEWNQSLMHELLKADARAGRMLTRDAVLKLVAKHMKDYKLPMNFVSWRGP
;
A
#
# COMPACT_ATOMS: atom_id res chain seq x y z
N GLY A 1 2.94 27.38 -8.81
CA GLY A 1 2.33 26.31 -8.01
C GLY A 1 2.11 25.10 -8.90
N ALA A 2 2.94 24.07 -8.74
CA ALA A 2 2.91 22.81 -9.50
C ALA A 2 2.86 21.61 -8.51
N GLY A 3 2.03 21.74 -7.47
CA GLY A 3 2.29 21.10 -6.17
C GLY A 3 1.81 19.66 -5.96
N MET A 4 1.18 18.97 -6.92
CA MET A 4 0.72 17.58 -6.70
C MET A 4 0.83 16.66 -7.92
N SER A 5 0.83 17.20 -9.14
CA SER A 5 0.97 16.40 -10.37
C SER A 5 2.34 15.71 -10.48
N ASP A 6 3.38 16.33 -9.94
CA ASP A 6 4.77 15.86 -9.95
C ASP A 6 5.15 15.05 -8.70
N ALA A 7 4.31 15.05 -7.66
CA ALA A 7 4.56 14.33 -6.41
C ALA A 7 4.66 12.81 -6.66
N PRO A 8 5.57 12.05 -6.05
CA PRO A 8 5.68 10.62 -6.29
C PRO A 8 4.36 9.88 -6.03
N LYS A 9 4.10 8.84 -6.84
CA LYS A 9 3.02 7.90 -6.59
C LYS A 9 3.52 6.78 -5.68
N HIS A 10 2.80 6.54 -4.60
CA HIS A 10 3.01 5.42 -3.71
C HIS A 10 2.00 4.31 -4.01
N HIS A 11 2.45 3.06 -4.17
CA HIS A 11 1.55 1.91 -4.24
C HIS A 11 1.07 1.55 -2.84
N VAL A 12 -0.22 1.76 -2.57
CA VAL A 12 -0.82 1.45 -1.26
C VAL A 12 -0.84 -0.06 -1.01
N LEU A 13 -1.07 -0.85 -2.07
CA LEU A 13 -0.95 -2.31 -2.04
C LEU A 13 0.46 -2.70 -2.50
N PRO A 14 1.29 -3.33 -1.64
CA PRO A 14 2.68 -3.67 -1.94
C PRO A 14 2.87 -4.44 -3.25
N GLN A 15 3.48 -3.80 -4.25
CA GLN A 15 3.69 -4.38 -5.57
C GLN A 15 4.55 -5.66 -5.53
N GLU A 16 5.51 -5.73 -4.59
CA GLU A 16 6.35 -6.93 -4.37
C GLU A 16 5.53 -8.17 -3.94
N HIS A 17 4.29 -7.97 -3.50
CA HIS A 17 3.35 -9.01 -3.11
C HIS A 17 2.15 -9.13 -4.07
N ARG A 18 2.29 -8.69 -5.33
CA ARG A 18 1.22 -8.71 -6.34
C ARG A 18 0.48 -10.04 -6.39
N GLU A 19 1.19 -11.15 -6.44
CA GLU A 19 0.59 -12.49 -6.53
C GLU A 19 -0.34 -12.80 -5.34
N TRP A 20 0.00 -12.33 -4.14
CA TRP A 20 -0.83 -12.50 -2.93
C TRP A 20 -2.16 -11.75 -3.06
N PHE A 21 -2.13 -10.54 -3.63
CA PHE A 21 -3.34 -9.76 -3.91
C PHE A 21 -4.13 -10.36 -5.08
N GLU A 22 -3.47 -10.81 -6.13
CA GLU A 22 -4.11 -11.45 -7.28
C GLU A 22 -4.91 -12.70 -6.90
N GLN A 23 -4.40 -13.52 -5.98
CA GLN A 23 -5.12 -14.68 -5.43
C GLN A 23 -6.43 -14.29 -4.71
N ARG A 24 -6.53 -13.03 -4.25
CA ARG A 24 -7.72 -12.45 -3.59
C ARG A 24 -8.58 -11.63 -4.56
N GLY A 25 -8.31 -11.71 -5.86
CA GLY A 25 -9.12 -11.10 -6.91
C GLY A 25 -8.79 -9.64 -7.21
N PHE A 26 -7.62 -9.14 -6.82
CA PHE A 26 -7.13 -7.84 -7.29
C PHE A 26 -6.57 -7.97 -8.71
N LYS A 27 -7.45 -7.88 -9.71
CA LYS A 27 -7.17 -8.02 -11.15
C LYS A 27 -8.09 -7.11 -11.97
N GLY A 28 -7.72 -6.84 -13.22
CA GLY A 28 -8.53 -6.03 -14.15
C GLY A 28 -8.78 -4.63 -13.58
N ASP A 29 -10.04 -4.21 -13.54
CA ASP A 29 -10.43 -2.90 -12.98
C ASP A 29 -10.12 -2.75 -11.48
N MET A 30 -9.83 -3.87 -10.79
CA MET A 30 -9.45 -3.92 -9.38
C MET A 30 -7.98 -4.31 -9.20
N ASP A 31 -7.14 -4.19 -10.22
CA ASP A 31 -5.69 -4.41 -10.12
C ASP A 31 -5.06 -3.49 -9.07
N ILE A 32 -4.02 -3.97 -8.38
CA ILE A 32 -3.33 -3.20 -7.34
C ILE A 32 -2.74 -1.89 -7.84
N ASP A 33 -2.46 -1.79 -9.15
CA ASP A 33 -1.97 -0.58 -9.80
C ASP A 33 -3.03 0.54 -9.83
N GLN A 34 -4.31 0.23 -9.59
CA GLN A 34 -5.35 1.23 -9.41
C GLN A 34 -5.31 1.91 -8.03
N PHE A 35 -4.54 1.37 -7.08
CA PHE A 35 -4.47 1.82 -5.69
C PHE A 35 -3.17 2.55 -5.39
N CYS A 36 -2.86 3.60 -6.16
CA CYS A 36 -1.77 4.51 -5.82
C CYS A 36 -2.29 5.79 -5.18
N ILE A 37 -1.42 6.48 -4.43
CA ILE A 37 -1.70 7.81 -3.88
C ILE A 37 -0.54 8.75 -4.20
N ARG A 38 -0.81 10.05 -4.29
CA ARG A 38 0.24 11.07 -4.43
C ARG A 38 0.67 11.52 -3.03
N LEU A 39 1.98 11.53 -2.78
CA LEU A 39 2.56 11.99 -1.53
C LEU A 39 3.68 12.99 -1.80
N GLU A 40 3.82 13.99 -0.94
CA GLU A 40 5.05 14.79 -0.84
C GLU A 40 6.27 13.86 -0.74
N GLN A 41 7.38 14.19 -1.42
CA GLN A 41 8.57 13.33 -1.47
C GLN A 41 9.06 12.92 -0.08
N ALA A 42 9.13 13.86 0.86
CA ALA A 42 9.56 13.57 2.23
C ALA A 42 8.60 12.60 2.96
N HIS A 43 7.29 12.70 2.72
CA HIS A 43 6.31 11.78 3.30
C HIS A 43 6.41 10.39 2.65
N HIS A 44 6.57 10.34 1.32
CA HIS A 44 6.81 9.10 0.58
C HIS A 44 8.05 8.35 1.09
N GLU A 45 9.16 9.07 1.31
CA GLU A 45 10.37 8.49 1.89
C GLU A 45 10.15 8.04 3.33
N ALA A 46 9.48 8.86 4.17
CA ALA A 46 9.24 8.53 5.57
C ALA A 46 8.46 7.22 5.76
N ILE A 47 7.42 6.98 4.95
CA ILE A 47 6.65 5.71 5.03
C ILE A 47 7.43 4.49 4.53
N HIS A 48 8.50 4.73 3.77
CA HIS A 48 9.45 3.71 3.33
C HIS A 48 10.69 3.59 4.23
N GLY A 49 10.67 4.15 5.44
CA GLY A 49 11.80 4.09 6.37
C GLY A 49 12.95 5.06 6.05
N GLY A 50 12.67 6.12 5.29
CA GLY A 50 13.58 7.19 4.91
C GLY A 50 14.01 7.14 3.44
N GLY A 51 15.00 7.95 3.07
CA GLY A 51 15.46 8.12 1.67
C GLY A 51 16.09 6.87 1.03
N ASN A 52 16.31 5.79 1.78
CA ASN A 52 16.76 4.50 1.24
C ASN A 52 15.72 3.42 1.52
N TRP A 53 14.75 3.29 0.61
CA TRP A 53 13.65 2.33 0.72
C TRP A 53 14.12 0.86 0.88
N LYS A 54 15.29 0.49 0.34
CA LYS A 54 15.83 -0.86 0.51
C LYS A 54 16.24 -1.12 1.96
N LEU A 55 16.86 -0.14 2.61
CA LEU A 55 17.20 -0.24 4.03
C LEU A 55 15.95 -0.20 4.90
N GLY A 56 14.96 0.60 4.51
CA GLY A 56 13.68 0.71 5.18
C GLY A 56 12.92 -0.61 5.31
N ARG A 57 13.15 -1.59 4.43
CA ARG A 57 12.59 -2.95 4.54
C ARG A 57 13.00 -3.70 5.82
N THR A 58 14.04 -3.25 6.51
CA THR A 58 14.44 -3.81 7.81
C THR A 58 13.66 -3.20 8.98
N TRP A 59 12.95 -2.09 8.76
CA TRP A 59 12.17 -1.40 9.78
C TRP A 59 10.74 -1.93 9.83
N PRO A 60 10.26 -2.44 10.97
CA PRO A 60 8.88 -2.94 11.09
C PRO A 60 7.78 -1.89 10.85
N GLY A 61 8.13 -0.60 10.97
CA GLY A 61 7.22 0.51 10.72
C GLY A 61 7.09 0.91 9.24
N GLU A 62 7.88 0.30 8.35
CA GLU A 62 7.78 0.51 6.92
C GLU A 62 6.42 0.03 6.39
N TRP A 63 5.81 0.84 5.52
CA TRP A 63 4.43 0.63 5.07
C TRP A 63 4.17 -0.79 4.55
N ASN A 64 4.96 -1.30 3.60
CA ASN A 64 4.68 -2.62 3.02
C ASN A 64 4.83 -3.73 4.06
N GLN A 65 5.89 -3.69 4.85
CA GLN A 65 6.13 -4.70 5.90
C GLN A 65 5.01 -4.68 6.95
N SER A 66 4.65 -3.51 7.44
CA SER A 66 3.61 -3.34 8.45
C SER A 66 2.24 -3.78 7.93
N LEU A 67 1.87 -3.34 6.72
CA LEU A 67 0.60 -3.71 6.09
C LEU A 67 0.51 -5.21 5.85
N MET A 68 1.54 -5.84 5.28
CA MET A 68 1.54 -7.28 5.05
C MET A 68 1.51 -8.07 6.35
N HIS A 69 2.21 -7.63 7.39
CA HIS A 69 2.14 -8.24 8.71
C HIS A 69 0.70 -8.25 9.24
N GLU A 70 0.00 -7.12 9.19
CA GLU A 70 -1.38 -7.01 9.67
C GLU A 70 -2.36 -7.82 8.81
N LEU A 71 -2.18 -7.88 7.49
CA LEU A 71 -3.00 -8.69 6.60
C LEU A 71 -2.84 -10.20 6.87
N LEU A 72 -1.60 -10.68 7.00
CA LEU A 72 -1.30 -12.09 7.29
C LEU A 72 -1.80 -12.51 8.67
N LYS A 73 -1.66 -11.62 9.66
CA LYS A 73 -2.21 -11.83 11.00
C LYS A 73 -3.73 -11.88 11.00
N ALA A 74 -4.38 -11.09 10.15
CA ALA A 74 -5.83 -11.11 9.99
C ALA A 74 -6.32 -12.38 9.27
N ASP A 75 -5.61 -12.87 8.24
CA ASP A 75 -5.84 -14.20 7.64
C ASP A 75 -5.79 -15.29 8.73
N ALA A 76 -4.70 -15.30 9.54
CA ALA A 76 -4.49 -16.27 10.59
C ALA A 76 -5.59 -16.24 11.66
N ARG A 77 -6.00 -15.04 12.09
CA ARG A 77 -7.10 -14.85 13.06
C ARG A 77 -8.45 -15.28 12.51
N ALA A 78 -8.70 -15.05 11.22
CA ALA A 78 -9.94 -15.47 10.58
C ALA A 78 -9.98 -16.98 10.30
N GLY A 79 -8.83 -17.66 10.32
CA GLY A 79 -8.70 -19.08 9.96
C GLY A 79 -9.00 -19.36 8.49
N ARG A 80 -8.99 -18.32 7.64
CA ARG A 80 -9.29 -18.41 6.20
C ARG A 80 -8.68 -17.22 5.46
N MET A 81 -8.55 -17.38 4.15
CA MET A 81 -8.18 -16.27 3.27
C MET A 81 -9.20 -15.13 3.37
N LEU A 82 -8.68 -13.93 3.62
CA LEU A 82 -9.45 -12.70 3.58
C LEU A 82 -9.99 -12.44 2.17
N THR A 83 -11.22 -11.95 2.11
CA THR A 83 -11.81 -11.46 0.87
C THR A 83 -11.18 -10.14 0.46
N ARG A 84 -11.26 -9.78 -0.82
CA ARG A 84 -10.85 -8.46 -1.33
C ARG A 84 -11.39 -7.30 -0.49
N ASP A 85 -12.68 -7.35 -0.13
CA ASP A 85 -13.32 -6.31 0.66
C ASP A 85 -12.77 -6.22 2.08
N ALA A 86 -12.42 -7.37 2.69
CA ALA A 86 -11.80 -7.39 4.01
C ALA A 86 -10.37 -6.82 3.96
N VAL A 87 -9.60 -7.14 2.91
CA VAL A 87 -8.29 -6.53 2.65
C VAL A 87 -8.44 -5.02 2.50
N LEU A 88 -9.36 -4.54 1.66
CA LEU A 88 -9.59 -3.10 1.45
C LEU A 88 -9.99 -2.37 2.73
N LYS A 89 -10.81 -2.99 3.60
CA LYS A 89 -11.16 -2.41 4.92
C LYS A 89 -9.95 -2.28 5.83
N LEU A 90 -9.07 -3.28 5.87
CA LEU A 90 -7.84 -3.24 6.66
C LEU A 90 -6.85 -2.21 6.13
N VAL A 91 -6.68 -2.16 4.81
CA VAL A 91 -5.85 -1.15 4.12
C VAL A 91 -6.36 0.25 4.44
N ALA A 92 -7.67 0.51 4.31
CA ALA A 92 -8.25 1.81 4.62
C ALA A 92 -8.07 2.20 6.10
N LYS A 93 -8.09 1.23 7.02
CA LYS A 93 -7.76 1.47 8.43
C LYS A 93 -6.27 1.85 8.58
N HIS A 94 -5.37 1.08 7.99
CA HIS A 94 -3.92 1.33 8.08
C HIS A 94 -3.53 2.68 7.45
N MET A 95 -4.16 3.06 6.34
CA MET A 95 -3.99 4.38 5.73
C MET A 95 -4.35 5.51 6.70
N LYS A 96 -5.43 5.36 7.47
CA LYS A 96 -5.82 6.36 8.49
C LYS A 96 -4.79 6.46 9.61
N ASP A 97 -4.26 5.32 10.06
CA ASP A 97 -3.24 5.27 11.11
C ASP A 97 -1.95 6.00 10.68
N TYR A 98 -1.57 5.87 9.41
CA TYR A 98 -0.44 6.57 8.79
C TYR A 98 -0.78 7.96 8.25
N LYS A 99 -2.02 8.44 8.41
CA LYS A 99 -2.51 9.73 7.89
C LYS A 99 -2.30 9.90 6.39
N LEU A 100 -2.46 8.80 5.64
CA LEU A 100 -2.39 8.80 4.19
C LEU A 100 -3.70 9.28 3.57
N PRO A 101 -3.63 10.00 2.45
CA PRO A 101 -4.81 10.45 1.73
C PRO A 101 -5.53 9.27 1.05
N MET A 102 -6.86 9.29 1.01
CA MET A 102 -7.71 8.20 0.48
C MET A 102 -8.28 8.49 -0.92
N ASN A 103 -7.60 9.33 -1.70
CA ASN A 103 -7.90 9.58 -3.11
C ASN A 103 -6.93 8.80 -3.99
N PHE A 104 -7.40 7.67 -4.52
CA PHE A 104 -6.57 6.83 -5.37
C PHE A 104 -6.38 7.43 -6.76
N VAL A 105 -5.19 7.22 -7.30
CA VAL A 105 -4.81 7.46 -8.69
C VAL A 105 -4.29 6.17 -9.28
N SER A 106 -4.48 5.95 -10.59
CA SER A 106 -3.91 4.78 -11.24
C SER A 106 -2.40 4.96 -11.44
N TRP A 107 -1.63 3.90 -11.23
CA TRP A 107 -0.32 3.75 -11.81
C TRP A 107 -0.50 3.59 -13.32
N ARG A 108 0.26 4.39 -14.06
CA ARG A 108 0.60 4.15 -15.45
C ARG A 108 2.11 4.15 -15.37
N GLY A 109 2.76 3.05 -15.72
CA GLY A 109 4.21 2.93 -15.59
C GLY A 109 4.97 4.08 -16.25
N PRO A 110 6.30 4.15 -16.08
CA PRO A 110 7.12 4.90 -17.03
C PRO A 110 6.85 4.45 -18.47
#